data_AF-A0A946TFC5-F1
#
_entry.id   AF-A0A946TFC5-F1
#
_cell.length_a   1.000
_cell.length_b   1.000
_cell.length_c   1.000
_cell.angle_alpha   90.00
_cell.angle_beta   90.00
_cell.angle_gamma   90.00
#
_symmetry.space_group_name_H-M   'P 1'
#
loop_
_entity.id
_entity.type
_entity.pdbx_description
1 polymer ?
#
loop_
_entity_poly.entity_id
_entity_poly.type
_entity_poly.pdbx_seq_one_letter_code
_entity_poly.pdbx_strand_id
1 'polypeptide(L)'
;MDHLFFSFDIPFASFSSSHWWTLVVFTGILALTIKIGGRLGAEQNLWLGRLLALFLSVTVVIFSWIHSYNGLFNYKVDLPLSICNLFALLAPLLFWQPNFKRFEVIYFLVLCGTFQAMLTPDLYAGFPSYGFFKYWIVHGGLVILVIHHLLAFRLIPQAKSMLRTFVWLNIYLLLLIPVNLGLDANYFYLMEKPLNPSLLDYLGPWPFYILVCEILAMGFFAIAYVPIYISKKYFSAGATIDLSD
;
A
#
# COMPACT_ATOMS: atom_id res chain seq x y z
N MET A 1 22.88 -22.25 5.03
CA MET A 1 22.22 -21.82 6.28
C MET A 1 20.76 -22.18 6.13
N ASP A 2 20.37 -23.35 6.65
CA ASP A 2 19.04 -23.95 6.39
C ASP A 2 17.99 -23.41 7.36
N HIS A 3 17.93 -22.09 7.48
CA HIS A 3 16.95 -21.45 8.35
C HIS A 3 15.72 -21.09 7.52
N LEU A 4 14.56 -21.66 7.87
CA LEU A 4 13.28 -21.50 7.16
C LEU A 4 12.93 -20.02 6.87
N PHE A 5 13.38 -19.10 7.73
CA PHE A 5 13.21 -17.66 7.53
C PHE A 5 13.83 -17.13 6.24
N PHE A 6 14.98 -17.65 5.80
CA PHE A 6 15.68 -17.22 4.59
C PHE A 6 15.41 -18.11 3.37
N SER A 7 14.52 -19.11 3.50
CA SER A 7 14.16 -20.00 2.39
C SER A 7 13.09 -19.37 1.49
N PHE A 8 13.22 -19.61 0.19
CA PHE A 8 12.23 -19.30 -0.85
C PHE A 8 11.43 -20.52 -1.27
N ASP A 9 11.74 -21.69 -0.71
CA ASP A 9 11.20 -22.99 -1.15
C ASP A 9 9.83 -23.29 -0.53
N ILE A 10 9.39 -22.47 0.43
CA ILE A 10 8.06 -22.58 1.02
C ILE A 10 7.11 -21.77 0.15
N PRO A 11 6.24 -22.40 -0.66
CA PRO A 11 5.32 -21.66 -1.51
C PRO A 11 4.22 -21.02 -0.67
N PHE A 12 3.87 -19.78 -0.98
CA PHE A 12 2.61 -19.19 -0.53
C PHE A 12 1.49 -19.57 -1.50
N ALA A 13 0.29 -19.84 -0.95
CA ALA A 13 -0.91 -20.07 -1.74
C ALA A 13 -2.05 -19.18 -1.24
N SER A 14 -2.67 -18.44 -2.17
CA SER A 14 -3.85 -17.63 -1.88
C SER A 14 -4.98 -18.49 -1.32
N PHE A 15 -5.63 -17.96 -0.28
CA PHE A 15 -6.73 -18.60 0.48
C PHE A 15 -6.35 -19.87 1.26
N SER A 16 -5.05 -20.13 1.43
CA SER A 16 -4.55 -21.14 2.37
C SER A 16 -4.82 -20.75 3.83
N SER A 17 -4.55 -21.67 4.76
CA SER A 17 -4.66 -21.42 6.20
C SER A 17 -3.78 -20.26 6.66
N SER A 18 -2.54 -20.15 6.15
CA SER A 18 -1.63 -19.05 6.48
C SER A 18 -2.19 -17.71 6.00
N HIS A 19 -2.79 -17.67 4.80
CA HIS A 19 -3.45 -16.47 4.28
C HIS A 19 -4.57 -15.99 5.22
N TRP A 20 -5.52 -16.88 5.55
CA TRP A 20 -6.66 -16.55 6.41
C TRP A 20 -6.23 -16.10 7.81
N TRP A 21 -5.27 -16.80 8.42
CA TRP A 21 -4.74 -16.40 9.72
C TRP A 21 -4.10 -15.02 9.68
N THR A 22 -3.35 -14.70 8.63
CA THR A 22 -2.74 -13.37 8.50
C THR A 22 -3.80 -12.28 8.32
N LEU A 23 -4.84 -12.51 7.53
CA LEU A 23 -5.96 -11.56 7.42
C LEU A 23 -6.65 -11.33 8.78
N VAL A 24 -6.87 -12.39 9.57
CA VAL A 24 -7.44 -12.28 10.93
C VAL A 24 -6.53 -11.45 11.84
N VAL A 25 -5.22 -11.71 11.82
CA VAL A 25 -4.23 -10.97 12.62
C VAL A 25 -4.23 -9.49 12.26
N PHE A 26 -4.12 -9.14 10.98
CA PHE A 26 -4.10 -7.73 10.55
C PHE A 26 -5.43 -7.03 10.78
N THR A 27 -6.55 -7.73 10.66
CA THR A 27 -7.87 -7.19 11.03
C THR A 27 -7.95 -6.93 12.53
N GLY A 28 -7.42 -7.82 13.36
CA GLY A 28 -7.31 -7.64 14.80
C GLY A 28 -6.44 -6.45 15.19
N ILE A 29 -5.28 -6.28 14.54
CA ILE A 29 -4.39 -5.13 14.74
C ILE A 29 -5.11 -3.85 14.31
N LEU A 30 -5.77 -3.83 13.15
CA LEU A 30 -6.55 -2.69 12.69
C LEU A 30 -7.63 -2.30 13.70
N ALA A 31 -8.42 -3.26 14.17
CA ALA A 31 -9.46 -3.02 15.16
C ALA A 31 -8.89 -2.47 16.48
N LEU A 32 -7.73 -2.99 16.91
CA LEU A 32 -7.01 -2.49 18.07
C LEU A 32 -6.51 -1.05 17.87
N THR A 33 -5.91 -0.75 16.72
CA THR A 33 -5.46 0.61 16.37
C THR A 33 -6.62 1.60 16.35
N ILE A 34 -7.77 1.22 15.79
CA ILE A 34 -8.99 2.05 15.82
C ILE A 34 -9.45 2.30 17.26
N LYS A 35 -9.52 1.24 18.07
CA LYS A 35 -9.96 1.33 19.47
C LYS A 35 -9.02 2.18 20.32
N ILE A 36 -7.71 2.04 20.13
CA ILE A 36 -6.70 2.86 20.82
C ILE A 36 -6.81 4.31 20.33
N GLY A 37 -6.80 4.53 19.02
CA GLY A 37 -6.83 5.89 18.44
C GLY A 37 -8.05 6.70 18.85
N GLY A 38 -9.22 6.05 19.00
CA GLY A 38 -10.44 6.69 19.50
C GLY A 38 -10.39 7.11 20.99
N ARG A 39 -9.39 6.66 21.75
CA ARG A 39 -9.16 7.04 23.16
C ARG A 39 -8.00 8.02 23.35
N LEU A 40 -7.17 8.20 22.31
CA LEU A 40 -6.00 9.07 22.34
C LEU A 40 -6.38 10.51 21.99
N GLY A 41 -5.65 11.48 22.57
CA GLY A 41 -5.69 12.87 22.13
C GLY A 41 -5.04 13.09 20.77
N ALA A 42 -5.16 14.29 20.20
CA ALA A 42 -4.61 14.62 18.88
C ALA A 42 -3.08 14.41 18.80
N GLU A 43 -2.33 14.93 19.77
CA GLU A 43 -0.88 14.75 19.89
C GLU A 43 -0.45 13.28 20.00
N GLN A 44 -1.18 12.50 20.80
CA GLN A 44 -0.89 11.07 20.97
C GLN A 44 -1.15 10.28 19.67
N ASN A 45 -2.24 10.59 18.97
CA ASN A 45 -2.53 10.02 17.66
C ASN A 45 -1.47 10.44 16.62
N LEU A 46 -0.95 11.66 16.70
CA LEU A 46 0.14 12.12 15.84
C LEU A 46 1.41 11.30 16.05
N TRP A 47 1.78 11.06 17.30
CA TRP A 47 2.91 10.18 17.63
C TRP A 47 2.68 8.73 17.21
N LEU A 48 1.48 8.18 17.43
CA LEU A 48 1.14 6.84 16.96
C LEU A 48 1.29 6.72 15.43
N GLY A 49 0.77 7.70 14.69
CA GLY A 49 0.90 7.77 13.24
C GLY A 49 2.36 7.85 12.77
N ARG A 50 3.18 8.69 13.43
CA ARG A 50 4.61 8.81 13.14
C ARG A 50 5.38 7.53 13.44
N LEU A 51 5.10 6.86 14.55
CA LEU A 51 5.73 5.60 14.92
C LEU A 51 5.40 4.49 13.91
N LEU A 52 4.13 4.37 13.51
CA LEU A 52 3.71 3.44 12.45
C LEU A 52 4.41 3.76 11.12
N ALA A 53 4.48 5.03 10.74
CA ALA A 53 5.15 5.47 9.52
C ALA A 53 6.66 5.17 9.53
N LEU A 54 7.35 5.47 10.63
CA LEU A 54 8.77 5.15 10.82
C LEU A 54 9.00 3.64 10.78
N PHE A 55 8.16 2.86 11.47
CA PHE A 55 8.23 1.41 11.47
C PHE A 55 8.14 0.82 10.05
N LEU A 56 7.22 1.31 9.22
CA LEU A 56 7.07 0.86 7.83
C LEU A 56 8.28 1.24 6.97
N SER A 57 8.79 2.46 7.12
CA SER A 57 9.97 2.92 6.37
C SER A 57 11.21 2.12 6.73
N VAL A 58 11.47 1.95 8.03
CA VAL A 58 12.57 1.14 8.55
C VAL A 58 12.43 -0.31 8.10
N THR A 59 11.22 -0.86 8.07
CA THR A 59 10.94 -2.20 7.53
C THR A 59 11.45 -2.30 6.09
N VAL A 60 11.02 -1.41 5.19
CA VAL A 60 11.45 -1.45 3.78
C VAL A 60 12.98 -1.37 3.66
N VAL A 61 13.63 -0.49 4.43
CA VAL A 61 15.09 -0.35 4.43
C VAL A 61 15.79 -1.61 4.92
N ILE A 62 15.40 -2.15 6.08
CA ILE A 62 16.00 -3.36 6.66
C ILE A 62 15.85 -4.55 5.71
N PHE A 63 14.65 -4.76 5.17
CA PHE A 63 14.41 -5.89 4.27
C PHE A 63 15.16 -5.74 2.93
N SER A 64 15.30 -4.52 2.41
CA SER A 64 16.13 -4.27 1.22
C SER A 64 17.60 -4.53 1.51
N TRP A 65 18.08 -4.13 2.71
CA TRP A 65 19.44 -4.43 3.16
C TRP A 65 19.67 -5.94 3.32
N ILE A 66 18.73 -6.69 3.91
CA ILE A 66 18.80 -8.15 4.01
C ILE A 66 18.90 -8.79 2.61
N HIS A 67 18.07 -8.38 1.65
CA HIS A 67 18.17 -8.86 0.26
C HIS A 67 19.56 -8.60 -0.32
N SER A 68 20.07 -7.39 -0.16
CA SER A 68 21.37 -6.99 -0.69
C SER A 68 22.52 -7.74 -0.04
N TYR A 69 22.49 -7.91 1.28
CA TYR A 69 23.53 -8.63 2.02
C TYR A 69 23.62 -10.10 1.63
N ASN A 70 22.49 -10.72 1.29
CA ASN A 70 22.43 -12.11 0.84
C ASN A 70 22.69 -12.28 -0.67
N GLY A 71 23.01 -11.20 -1.40
CA GLY A 71 23.26 -11.25 -2.85
C GLY A 71 22.00 -11.51 -3.70
N LEU A 72 20.82 -11.29 -3.13
CA LEU A 72 19.51 -11.56 -3.75
C LEU A 72 18.86 -10.29 -4.31
N PHE A 73 19.48 -9.12 -4.12
CA PHE A 73 18.95 -7.86 -4.58
C PHE A 73 19.11 -7.71 -6.09
N ASN A 74 17.99 -7.57 -6.79
CA ASN A 74 17.93 -7.26 -8.20
C ASN A 74 17.27 -5.89 -8.40
N TYR A 75 18.07 -4.90 -8.82
CA TYR A 75 17.61 -3.52 -9.04
C TYR A 75 16.50 -3.38 -10.10
N LYS A 76 16.21 -4.42 -10.89
CA LYS A 76 15.10 -4.42 -11.86
C LYS A 76 13.74 -4.72 -11.23
N VAL A 77 13.72 -5.30 -10.03
CA VAL A 77 12.47 -5.70 -9.33
C VAL A 77 12.41 -5.26 -7.88
N ASP A 78 13.55 -5.06 -7.21
CA ASP A 78 13.62 -4.84 -5.76
C ASP A 78 13.72 -3.37 -5.33
N LEU A 79 13.96 -2.42 -6.25
CA LEU A 79 13.83 -1.00 -5.91
C LEU A 79 12.42 -0.71 -5.37
N PRO A 80 12.28 0.21 -4.40
CA PRO A 80 11.01 0.56 -3.78
C PRO A 80 10.16 1.46 -4.70
N LEU A 81 9.95 1.02 -5.95
CA LEU A 81 9.20 1.68 -7.01
C LEU A 81 7.81 1.04 -7.22
N SER A 82 7.48 -0.02 -6.50
CA SER A 82 6.07 -0.39 -6.32
C SER A 82 5.42 0.64 -5.39
N ILE A 83 4.16 1.06 -5.64
CA ILE A 83 3.47 2.06 -4.81
C ILE A 83 3.48 1.69 -3.31
N CYS A 84 3.28 0.41 -2.96
CA CYS A 84 3.30 -0.01 -1.56
C CYS A 84 4.68 0.17 -0.91
N ASN A 85 5.77 -0.33 -1.50
CA ASN A 85 7.11 -0.09 -0.95
C ASN A 85 7.51 1.39 -0.98
N LEU A 86 7.13 2.14 -2.02
CA LEU A 86 7.41 3.58 -2.12
C LEU A 86 6.71 4.34 -0.99
N PHE A 87 5.42 4.08 -0.77
CA PHE A 87 4.65 4.74 0.28
C PHE A 87 5.06 4.30 1.67
N ALA A 88 5.44 3.04 1.88
CA ALA A 88 5.99 2.59 3.14
C ALA A 88 7.35 3.27 3.43
N LEU A 89 8.24 3.34 2.44
CA LEU A 89 9.52 4.03 2.56
C LEU A 89 9.35 5.52 2.86
N LEU A 90 8.44 6.20 2.13
CA LEU A 90 8.16 7.62 2.28
C LEU A 90 7.12 7.93 3.37
N ALA A 91 6.62 6.93 4.10
CA ALA A 91 5.56 7.13 5.09
C ALA A 91 5.90 8.24 6.10
N PRO A 92 7.13 8.34 6.66
CA PRO A 92 7.48 9.43 7.57
C PRO A 92 7.31 10.81 6.93
N LEU A 93 7.68 10.97 5.65
CA LEU A 93 7.51 12.23 4.93
C LEU A 93 6.03 12.54 4.61
N LEU A 94 5.27 11.51 4.25
CA LEU A 94 3.88 11.64 3.83
C LEU A 94 2.92 11.86 5.00
N PHE A 95 3.22 11.27 6.17
CA PHE A 95 2.34 11.23 7.35
C PHE A 95 2.93 11.96 8.58
N TRP A 96 4.02 12.73 8.45
CA TRP A 96 4.60 13.47 9.59
C TRP A 96 3.61 14.44 10.24
N GLN A 97 2.76 15.04 9.40
CA GLN A 97 1.70 15.96 9.77
C GLN A 97 0.44 15.62 8.95
N PRO A 98 -0.76 15.65 9.56
CA PRO A 98 -2.00 15.42 8.85
C PRO A 98 -2.17 16.45 7.73
N ASN A 99 -2.31 15.99 6.48
CA ASN A 99 -2.50 16.87 5.34
C ASN A 99 -3.52 16.28 4.36
N PHE A 100 -4.66 16.94 4.22
CA PHE A 100 -5.77 16.45 3.40
C PHE A 100 -5.38 16.20 1.93
N LYS A 101 -4.63 17.11 1.30
CA LYS A 101 -4.27 17.00 -0.13
C LYS A 101 -3.37 15.81 -0.43
N ARG A 102 -2.46 15.47 0.48
CA ARG A 102 -1.61 14.28 0.36
C ARG A 102 -2.42 13.03 0.66
N PHE A 103 -3.18 13.08 1.76
CA PHE A 103 -3.95 11.96 2.25
C PHE A 103 -5.00 11.48 1.26
N GLU A 104 -5.71 12.38 0.58
CA GLU A 104 -6.77 12.00 -0.35
C GLU A 104 -6.24 11.11 -1.49
N VAL A 105 -5.03 11.36 -1.98
CA VAL A 105 -4.37 10.55 -3.02
C VAL A 105 -3.90 9.21 -2.46
N ILE A 106 -3.21 9.25 -1.31
CA ILE A 106 -2.66 8.04 -0.68
C ILE A 106 -3.78 7.08 -0.28
N TYR A 107 -4.91 7.60 0.20
CA TYR A 107 -6.08 6.80 0.57
C TYR A 107 -6.52 5.88 -0.57
N PHE A 108 -6.81 6.43 -1.75
CA PHE A 108 -7.30 5.62 -2.87
C PHE A 108 -6.26 4.62 -3.36
N LEU A 109 -4.99 5.03 -3.47
CA LEU A 109 -3.91 4.15 -3.91
C LEU A 109 -3.63 3.00 -2.93
N VAL A 110 -3.68 3.26 -1.61
CA VAL A 110 -3.51 2.21 -0.59
C VAL A 110 -4.72 1.30 -0.52
N LEU A 111 -5.95 1.83 -0.55
CA LEU A 111 -7.15 0.99 -0.47
C LEU A 111 -7.40 0.17 -1.75
N CYS A 112 -6.98 0.66 -2.92
CA CYS A 112 -7.20 -0.04 -4.18
C CYS A 112 -6.01 -0.90 -4.61
N GLY A 113 -4.78 -0.50 -4.28
CA GLY A 113 -3.60 -1.31 -4.54
C GLY A 113 -3.28 -2.22 -3.35
N THR A 114 -2.95 -1.62 -2.22
CA THR A 114 -2.41 -2.36 -1.07
C THR A 114 -3.42 -3.29 -0.40
N PHE A 115 -4.65 -2.82 -0.16
CA PHE A 115 -5.68 -3.67 0.44
C PHE A 115 -6.14 -4.78 -0.53
N GLN A 116 -6.22 -4.50 -1.83
CA GLN A 116 -6.50 -5.52 -2.84
C GLN A 116 -5.39 -6.59 -2.89
N ALA A 117 -4.13 -6.17 -2.79
CA ALA A 117 -2.98 -7.09 -2.70
C ALA A 117 -2.98 -7.92 -1.41
N MET A 118 -3.71 -7.53 -0.36
CA MET A 118 -3.95 -8.41 0.79
C MET A 118 -5.00 -9.48 0.51
N LEU A 119 -5.99 -9.22 -0.36
CA LEU A 119 -7.06 -10.17 -0.65
C LEU A 119 -6.65 -11.20 -1.72
N THR A 120 -5.89 -10.74 -2.72
CA THR A 120 -5.36 -11.58 -3.81
C THR A 120 -3.87 -11.32 -3.95
N PRO A 121 -3.05 -11.82 -3.01
CA PRO A 121 -1.62 -11.55 -2.98
C PRO A 121 -0.87 -12.21 -4.14
N ASP A 122 0.07 -11.45 -4.71
CA ASP A 122 1.12 -11.95 -5.62
C ASP A 122 2.40 -12.17 -4.80
N LEU A 123 2.33 -13.13 -3.88
CA LEU A 123 3.40 -13.50 -2.96
C LEU A 123 3.86 -14.91 -3.26
N TYR A 124 5.16 -15.09 -3.47
CA TYR A 124 5.77 -16.39 -3.78
C TYR A 124 6.20 -17.15 -2.52
N ALA A 125 6.77 -16.45 -1.54
CA ALA A 125 7.33 -17.06 -0.33
C ALA A 125 6.31 -17.09 0.84
N GLY A 126 6.05 -18.29 1.36
CA GLY A 126 5.10 -18.59 2.43
C GLY A 126 5.66 -18.39 3.84
N PHE A 127 4.80 -18.54 4.84
CA PHE A 127 5.20 -18.47 6.25
C PHE A 127 6.14 -19.64 6.61
N PRO A 128 7.22 -19.43 7.39
CA PRO A 128 7.63 -18.20 8.09
C PRO A 128 8.79 -17.46 7.39
N SER A 129 8.81 -17.39 6.07
CA SER A 129 9.88 -16.67 5.35
C SER A 129 9.88 -15.16 5.65
N TYR A 130 11.05 -14.53 5.55
CA TYR A 130 11.16 -13.09 5.71
C TYR A 130 10.36 -12.34 4.62
N GLY A 131 10.28 -12.90 3.40
CA GLY A 131 9.48 -12.36 2.30
C GLY A 131 8.00 -12.29 2.65
N PHE A 132 7.48 -13.34 3.31
CA PHE A 132 6.14 -13.36 3.86
C PHE A 132 5.93 -12.21 4.85
N PHE A 133 6.79 -12.08 5.86
CA PHE A 133 6.65 -11.01 6.86
C PHE A 133 6.74 -9.62 6.25
N LYS A 134 7.73 -9.35 5.37
CA LYS A 134 7.87 -8.07 4.67
C LYS A 134 6.58 -7.72 3.94
N TYR A 135 6.05 -8.66 3.15
CA TYR A 135 4.85 -8.45 2.35
C TYR A 135 3.68 -8.02 3.25
N TRP A 136 3.37 -8.81 4.27
CA TRP A 136 2.21 -8.54 5.11
C TRP A 136 2.37 -7.31 6.00
N ILE A 137 3.57 -7.07 6.55
CA ILE A 137 3.85 -5.86 7.35
C ILE A 137 3.67 -4.60 6.52
N VAL A 138 4.24 -4.55 5.31
CA VAL A 138 4.13 -3.37 4.43
C VAL A 138 2.67 -3.18 4.00
N HIS A 139 2.00 -4.24 3.53
CA HIS A 139 0.66 -4.11 2.98
C HIS A 139 -0.38 -3.81 4.06
N GLY A 140 -0.45 -4.65 5.09
CA GLY A 140 -1.39 -4.46 6.19
C GLY A 140 -1.09 -3.21 7.01
N GLY A 141 0.20 -2.90 7.23
CA GLY A 141 0.61 -1.71 7.97
C GLY A 141 0.24 -0.39 7.28
N LEU A 142 0.35 -0.30 5.95
CA LEU A 142 -0.13 0.87 5.21
C LEU A 142 -1.65 1.05 5.32
N VAL A 143 -2.41 -0.05 5.22
CA VAL A 143 -3.87 0.00 5.41
C VAL A 143 -4.21 0.51 6.82
N ILE A 144 -3.54 -0.03 7.85
CA ILE A 144 -3.69 0.43 9.24
C ILE A 144 -3.35 1.92 9.37
N LEU A 145 -2.22 2.36 8.82
CA LEU A 145 -1.77 3.75 8.89
C LEU A 145 -2.76 4.71 8.25
N VAL A 146 -3.29 4.35 7.07
CA VAL A 146 -4.28 5.16 6.33
C VAL A 146 -5.61 5.21 7.07
N ILE A 147 -6.13 4.09 7.56
CA ILE A 147 -7.41 4.06 8.29
C ILE A 147 -7.28 4.78 9.64
N HIS A 148 -6.15 4.64 10.33
CA HIS A 148 -5.86 5.42 11.53
C HIS A 148 -5.94 6.93 11.24
N HIS A 149 -5.25 7.41 10.20
CA HIS A 149 -5.26 8.85 9.86
C HIS A 149 -6.63 9.35 9.40
N LEU A 150 -7.36 8.53 8.63
CA LEU A 150 -8.74 8.82 8.23
C LEU A 150 -9.61 9.15 9.45
N LEU A 151 -9.54 8.30 10.48
CA LEU A 151 -10.44 8.36 11.63
C LEU A 151 -9.94 9.34 12.70
N ALA A 152 -8.64 9.29 13.06
CA ALA A 152 -8.06 10.11 14.11
C ALA A 152 -8.04 11.60 13.76
N PHE A 153 -7.77 11.93 12.49
CA PHE A 153 -7.67 13.33 12.02
C PHE A 153 -8.82 13.75 11.10
N ARG A 154 -9.84 12.89 10.92
CA ARG A 154 -11.04 13.15 10.11
C ARG A 154 -10.72 13.61 8.68
N LEU A 155 -9.68 13.04 8.08
CA LEU A 155 -9.25 13.36 6.71
C LEU A 155 -10.13 12.65 5.67
N ILE A 156 -11.38 13.08 5.51
CA ILE A 156 -12.39 12.36 4.74
C ILE A 156 -12.27 12.66 3.24
N PRO A 157 -11.88 11.68 2.39
CA PRO A 157 -11.73 11.90 0.95
C PRO A 157 -13.02 12.37 0.27
N GLN A 158 -12.89 13.09 -0.83
CA GLN A 158 -14.03 13.61 -1.60
C GLN A 158 -14.16 12.85 -2.93
N ALA A 159 -15.33 12.87 -3.56
CA ALA A 159 -15.50 12.21 -4.87
C ALA A 159 -14.53 12.76 -5.93
N LYS A 160 -14.28 14.08 -5.93
CA LYS A 160 -13.28 14.72 -6.83
C LYS A 160 -11.84 14.28 -6.55
N SER A 161 -11.57 13.75 -5.36
CA SER A 161 -10.26 13.21 -5.01
C SER A 161 -9.92 11.95 -5.83
N MET A 162 -10.92 11.22 -6.35
CA MET A 162 -10.68 10.09 -7.27
C MET A 162 -9.97 10.56 -8.55
N LEU A 163 -10.46 11.63 -9.16
CA LEU A 163 -9.84 12.20 -10.38
C LEU A 163 -8.45 12.75 -10.08
N ARG A 164 -8.25 13.43 -8.95
CA ARG A 164 -6.92 13.90 -8.54
C ARG A 164 -5.94 12.73 -8.34
N THR A 165 -6.40 11.67 -7.69
CA THR A 165 -5.62 10.44 -7.53
C THR A 165 -5.24 9.84 -8.88
N PHE A 166 -6.21 9.76 -9.81
CA PHE A 166 -5.99 9.23 -11.14
C PHE A 166 -4.94 10.04 -11.92
N VAL A 167 -4.97 11.37 -11.82
CA VAL A 167 -3.94 12.24 -12.41
C VAL A 167 -2.56 11.98 -11.79
N TRP A 168 -2.47 11.87 -10.46
CA TRP A 168 -1.20 11.57 -9.79
C TRP A 168 -0.67 10.17 -10.12
N LEU A 169 -1.54 9.18 -10.24
CA LEU A 169 -1.19 7.84 -10.71
C LEU A 169 -0.58 7.93 -12.12
N ASN A 170 -1.23 8.62 -13.04
CA ASN A 170 -0.73 8.83 -14.40
C ASN A 170 0.62 9.55 -14.44
N ILE A 171 0.78 10.63 -13.67
CA ILE A 171 2.07 11.32 -13.54
C ILE A 171 3.14 10.33 -13.07
N TYR A 172 2.82 9.51 -12.07
CA TYR A 172 3.76 8.51 -11.55
C TYR A 172 4.13 7.44 -12.60
N LEU A 173 3.15 6.90 -13.34
CA LEU A 173 3.41 5.93 -14.40
C LEU A 173 4.27 6.54 -15.52
N LEU A 174 4.00 7.79 -15.91
CA LEU A 174 4.81 8.51 -16.91
C LEU A 174 6.26 8.72 -16.44
N LEU A 175 6.47 8.99 -15.15
CA LEU A 175 7.81 9.10 -14.58
C LEU A 175 8.53 7.75 -14.47
N LEU A 176 7.79 6.64 -14.34
CA LEU A 176 8.36 5.29 -14.33
C LEU A 176 8.82 4.80 -15.70
N ILE A 177 8.23 5.27 -16.80
CA ILE A 177 8.64 4.87 -18.16
C ILE A 177 10.14 5.11 -18.41
N PRO A 178 10.71 6.33 -18.23
CA PRO A 178 12.14 6.53 -18.45
C PRO A 178 13.01 5.75 -17.46
N VAL A 179 12.53 5.48 -16.23
CA VAL A 179 13.25 4.65 -15.26
C VAL A 179 13.32 3.20 -15.74
N ASN A 180 12.20 2.64 -16.22
CA ASN A 180 12.15 1.30 -16.79
C ASN A 180 13.06 1.16 -18.01
N LEU A 181 13.04 2.15 -18.92
CA LEU A 181 13.93 2.17 -20.09
C LEU A 181 15.41 2.28 -19.70
N GLY A 182 15.75 3.13 -18.72
CA GLY A 182 17.13 3.34 -18.28
C GLY A 182 17.73 2.17 -17.50
N LEU A 183 16.89 1.40 -16.79
CA LEU A 183 17.31 0.25 -15.99
C LEU A 183 17.07 -1.10 -16.68
N ASP A 184 16.49 -1.09 -17.88
CA ASP A 184 16.00 -2.30 -18.56
C ASP A 184 15.12 -3.15 -17.61
N ALA A 185 14.17 -2.46 -16.97
CA ALA A 185 13.28 -2.97 -15.93
C ALA A 185 11.80 -2.90 -16.33
N ASN A 186 10.93 -3.54 -15.54
CA ASN A 186 9.50 -3.61 -15.82
C ASN A 186 8.64 -3.32 -14.57
N TYR A 187 8.95 -2.22 -13.87
CA TYR A 187 8.12 -1.76 -12.76
C TYR A 187 6.70 -1.44 -13.23
N PHE A 188 5.72 -1.82 -12.41
CA PHE A 188 4.29 -1.70 -12.71
C PHE A 188 3.81 -2.48 -13.94
N TYR A 189 4.62 -3.38 -14.49
CA TYR A 189 4.32 -4.09 -15.74
C TYR A 189 3.98 -3.11 -16.87
N LEU A 190 4.70 -1.98 -16.93
CA LEU A 190 4.48 -0.92 -17.93
C LEU A 190 5.11 -1.22 -19.30
N MET A 191 6.13 -2.08 -19.35
CA MET A 191 6.84 -2.40 -20.58
C MET A 191 6.27 -3.67 -21.22
N GLU A 192 5.98 -4.67 -20.38
CA GLU A 192 5.40 -5.94 -20.80
C GLU A 192 4.62 -6.58 -19.65
N LYS A 193 3.81 -7.59 -19.97
CA LYS A 193 3.08 -8.38 -18.97
C LYS A 193 4.03 -9.25 -18.16
N PRO A 194 3.67 -9.66 -16.94
CA PRO A 194 4.46 -10.66 -16.21
C PRO A 194 4.57 -11.96 -17.03
N LEU A 195 5.70 -12.65 -16.88
CA LEU A 195 5.91 -13.96 -17.50
C LEU A 195 4.97 -15.04 -16.94
N ASN A 196 4.57 -14.90 -15.68
CA ASN A 196 3.64 -15.81 -15.03
C ASN A 196 2.19 -15.46 -15.43
N PRO A 197 1.31 -16.47 -15.58
CA PRO A 197 -0.09 -16.25 -15.91
C PRO A 197 -0.76 -15.24 -14.98
N SER A 198 -1.42 -14.24 -15.54
CA SER A 198 -2.04 -13.16 -14.79
C SER A 198 -3.34 -12.69 -15.41
N LEU A 199 -4.09 -11.88 -14.67
CA LEU A 199 -5.28 -11.21 -15.22
C LEU A 199 -4.94 -10.34 -16.44
N LEU A 200 -3.72 -9.81 -16.52
CA LEU A 200 -3.30 -8.95 -17.63
C LEU A 200 -3.32 -9.68 -18.98
N ASP A 201 -3.20 -11.02 -18.98
CA ASP A 201 -3.22 -11.82 -20.21
C ASP A 201 -4.55 -11.69 -20.97
N TYR A 202 -5.64 -11.45 -20.25
CA TYR A 202 -6.99 -11.30 -20.79
C TYR A 202 -7.35 -9.86 -21.22
N LEU A 203 -6.45 -8.88 -21.00
CA LEU A 203 -6.75 -7.46 -21.18
C LEU A 203 -6.21 -6.87 -22.51
N GLY A 204 -5.81 -7.72 -23.47
CA GLY A 204 -5.28 -7.31 -24.77
C GLY A 204 -3.76 -7.05 -24.80
N PRO A 205 -3.18 -6.71 -25.96
CA PRO A 205 -1.73 -6.50 -26.10
C PRO A 205 -1.26 -5.18 -25.50
N TRP A 206 0.05 -5.00 -25.35
CA TRP A 206 0.63 -3.69 -25.00
C TRP A 206 0.35 -2.65 -26.10
N PRO A 207 0.01 -1.38 -25.78
CA PRO A 207 -0.24 -0.81 -24.45
C PRO A 207 -1.71 -0.87 -24.00
N PHE A 208 -2.60 -1.55 -24.73
CA PHE A 208 -4.05 -1.56 -24.45
C PHE A 208 -4.41 -2.10 -23.08
N TYR A 209 -3.73 -3.13 -22.57
CA TYR A 209 -4.02 -3.64 -21.22
C TYR A 209 -3.78 -2.58 -20.13
N ILE A 210 -2.86 -1.63 -20.35
CA ILE A 210 -2.59 -0.53 -19.41
C ILE A 210 -3.83 0.36 -19.33
N LEU A 211 -4.40 0.73 -20.49
CA LEU A 211 -5.64 1.52 -20.55
C LEU A 211 -6.82 0.80 -19.86
N VAL A 212 -6.91 -0.52 -20.01
CA VAL A 212 -7.93 -1.32 -19.30
C VAL A 212 -7.68 -1.30 -17.80
N CYS A 213 -6.42 -1.45 -17.35
CA CYS A 213 -6.05 -1.32 -15.95
C CYS A 213 -6.39 0.06 -15.38
N GLU A 214 -6.26 1.14 -16.15
CA GLU A 214 -6.65 2.48 -15.72
C GLU A 214 -8.16 2.63 -15.50
N ILE A 215 -8.97 2.07 -16.39
CA ILE A 215 -10.43 2.02 -16.22
C ILE A 215 -10.79 1.22 -14.97
N LEU A 216 -10.14 0.06 -14.77
CA LEU A 216 -10.33 -0.75 -13.57
C LEU A 216 -9.91 0.01 -12.30
N ALA A 217 -8.80 0.75 -12.33
CA ALA A 217 -8.35 1.57 -11.21
C ALA A 217 -9.41 2.60 -10.81
N MET A 218 -10.04 3.27 -11.77
CA MET A 218 -11.17 4.18 -11.50
C MET A 218 -12.38 3.46 -10.90
N GLY A 219 -12.69 2.25 -11.38
CA GLY A 219 -13.73 1.39 -10.79
C GLY A 219 -13.43 1.05 -9.33
N PHE A 220 -12.18 0.67 -9.02
CA PHE A 220 -11.75 0.41 -7.65
C PHE A 220 -11.79 1.67 -6.78
N PHE A 221 -11.39 2.84 -7.30
CA PHE A 221 -11.52 4.10 -6.57
C PHE A 221 -12.97 4.38 -6.19
N ALA A 222 -13.92 4.12 -7.10
CA ALA A 222 -15.34 4.25 -6.81
C ALA A 222 -15.79 3.30 -5.69
N ILE A 223 -15.35 2.04 -5.71
CA ILE A 223 -15.64 1.06 -4.65
C ILE A 223 -15.05 1.50 -3.31
N ALA A 224 -13.79 1.93 -3.29
CA ALA A 224 -13.14 2.45 -2.07
C ALA A 224 -13.82 3.71 -1.53
N TYR A 225 -14.52 4.47 -2.37
CA TYR A 225 -15.30 5.64 -1.94
C TYR A 225 -16.65 5.28 -1.31
N VAL A 226 -17.22 4.09 -1.59
CA VAL A 226 -18.55 3.69 -1.12
C VAL A 226 -18.70 3.80 0.41
N PRO A 227 -17.79 3.27 1.24
CA PRO A 227 -17.91 3.38 2.69
C PRO A 227 -17.93 4.85 3.16
N ILE A 228 -17.11 5.71 2.54
CA ILE A 228 -17.05 7.15 2.85
C ILE A 228 -18.36 7.84 2.47
N TYR A 229 -18.92 7.52 1.30
CA TYR A 229 -20.19 8.08 0.86
C TYR A 229 -21.35 7.72 1.80
N ILE A 230 -21.45 6.44 2.20
CA ILE A 230 -22.50 5.96 3.10
C ILE A 230 -22.35 6.58 4.50
N SER A 231 -21.11 6.69 4.99
CA SER A 231 -20.83 7.20 6.33
C SER A 231 -20.74 8.72 6.42
N LYS A 232 -20.86 9.44 5.29
CA LYS A 232 -20.76 10.91 5.22
C LYS A 232 -21.66 11.63 6.23
N LYS A 233 -22.84 11.08 6.53
CA LYS A 233 -23.78 11.63 7.52
C LYS A 233 -23.31 11.54 8.98
N TYR A 234 -22.37 10.64 9.27
CA TYR A 234 -21.78 10.45 10.62
C TYR A 234 -20.50 11.27 10.81
N PHE A 235 -19.90 11.73 9.72
CA PHE A 235 -18.80 12.66 9.76
C PHE A 235 -19.35 14.10 9.77
N SER A 236 -19.51 14.68 10.97
CA SER A 236 -19.81 16.11 11.10
C SER A 236 -18.82 16.94 10.27
N ALA A 237 -19.33 17.99 9.61
CA ALA A 237 -18.56 18.87 8.72
C ALA A 237 -17.16 19.13 9.27
N GLY A 238 -16.14 18.75 8.49
CA GLY A 238 -14.76 18.61 8.95
C GLY A 238 -14.30 19.79 9.80
N ALA A 239 -13.96 19.51 11.05
CA ALA A 239 -13.13 20.41 11.83
C ALA A 239 -11.77 20.43 11.12
N THR A 240 -11.48 21.50 10.39
CA THR A 240 -10.09 21.92 10.20
C THR A 240 -9.53 22.11 11.59
N ILE A 241 -8.76 21.13 12.07
CA ILE A 241 -7.92 21.34 13.24
C ILE A 241 -6.88 22.35 12.77
N ASP A 242 -7.11 23.62 13.10
CA ASP A 242 -6.05 24.61 13.05
C ASP A 242 -5.07 24.23 14.16
N LEU A 243 -3.86 23.83 13.78
CA LEU A 243 -2.80 23.47 14.73
C LEU A 243 -2.03 24.73 15.16
N SER A 244 -2.71 25.88 15.22
CA SER A 244 -2.14 27.18 15.57
C SER A 244 -2.30 27.56 17.05
N ASP A 245 -2.80 26.66 17.89
CA ASP A 245 -2.97 26.90 19.34
C ASP A 245 -1.93 26.14 20.19
#